data_AF-A0ABD3N181-F1
#
_entry.id   AF-A0ABD3N181-F1
#
_cell.length_a   1.000
_cell.length_b   1.000
_cell.length_c   1.000
_cell.angle_alpha   90.00
_cell.angle_beta   90.00
_cell.angle_gamma   90.00
#
_symmetry.space_group_name_H-M   'P 1'
#
loop_
_entity.id
_entity.type
_entity.pdbx_description
1 polymer ?
#
loop_
_entity_poly.entity_id
_entity_poly.type
_entity_poly.pdbx_seq_one_letter_code
_entity_poly.pdbx_strand_id
1 'polypeptide(L)'
;MLSIATSSLRRVAIAAPASTVFARRQLSMTCAQSVHKLQDILEEYRVKNYSQEFPKRFQKDVVKAACTVSSSRSIGGASTPSTLLNTPAVSAEGIEHVLRNIGMGNRMTRSEIESILSEVGACPVGNEFDRRSLSCVISADQMLSLLSTTNWEEEQQRVRA
;
A
#
# COMPACT_ATOMS: atom_id res chain seq x y z
N MET A 1 -1.39 22.67 59.10
CA MET A 1 -1.81 21.32 58.66
C MET A 1 -1.99 21.36 57.15
N LEU A 2 -1.07 20.76 56.41
CA LEU A 2 -1.05 20.77 54.94
C LEU A 2 -1.80 19.53 54.44
N SER A 3 -2.90 19.74 53.70
CA SER A 3 -3.74 18.68 53.14
C SER A 3 -3.25 18.35 51.72
N ILE A 4 -2.87 17.09 51.49
CA ILE A 4 -2.39 16.61 50.18
C ILE A 4 -3.51 15.79 49.56
N ALA A 5 -4.09 16.29 48.48
CA ALA A 5 -5.09 15.58 47.68
C ALA A 5 -4.40 14.49 46.84
N THR A 6 -4.87 13.25 46.96
CA THR A 6 -4.40 12.10 46.18
C THR A 6 -5.02 12.14 44.78
N SER A 7 -4.19 12.36 43.77
CA SER A 7 -4.60 12.34 42.36
C SER A 7 -4.87 10.90 41.90
N SER A 8 -6.09 10.69 41.42
CA SER A 8 -6.58 9.42 40.86
C SER A 8 -5.98 9.18 39.46
N LEU A 9 -5.10 8.19 39.34
CA LEU A 9 -4.63 7.69 38.04
C LEU A 9 -5.76 6.90 37.36
N ARG A 10 -6.47 7.54 36.42
CA ARG A 10 -7.28 6.83 35.43
C ARG A 10 -6.34 6.13 34.46
N ARG A 11 -6.29 4.79 34.53
CA ARG A 11 -5.68 3.95 33.50
C ARG A 11 -6.48 4.14 32.21
N VAL A 12 -5.90 4.82 31.24
CA VAL A 12 -6.34 4.75 29.85
C VAL A 12 -5.94 3.36 29.35
N ALA A 13 -6.94 2.52 29.09
CA ALA A 13 -6.73 1.30 28.33
C ALA A 13 -6.34 1.72 26.91
N ILE A 14 -5.04 1.72 26.62
CA ILE A 14 -4.53 1.85 25.26
C ILE A 14 -4.92 0.54 24.58
N ALA A 15 -5.99 0.58 23.76
CA ALA A 15 -6.27 -0.48 22.83
C ALA A 15 -4.99 -0.70 22.00
N ALA A 16 -4.44 -1.91 22.08
CA ALA A 16 -3.27 -2.28 21.31
C ALA A 16 -3.52 -1.92 19.84
N PRO A 17 -2.54 -1.32 19.12
CA PRO A 17 -2.67 -1.17 17.69
C PRO A 17 -2.90 -2.57 17.14
N ALA A 18 -4.05 -2.76 16.49
CA ALA A 18 -4.35 -3.98 15.79
C ALA A 18 -3.17 -4.25 14.88
N SER A 19 -2.33 -5.22 15.26
CA SER A 19 -1.43 -5.85 14.34
C SER A 19 -2.34 -6.34 13.24
N THR A 20 -2.38 -5.62 12.11
CA THR A 20 -2.95 -6.10 10.87
C THR A 20 -2.03 -7.19 10.36
N VAL A 21 -1.95 -8.28 11.12
CA VAL A 21 -1.80 -9.61 10.56
C VAL A 21 -2.81 -9.63 9.44
N PHE A 22 -2.31 -9.80 8.22
CA PHE A 22 -3.12 -10.12 7.06
C PHE A 22 -3.97 -11.34 7.42
N ALA A 23 -5.17 -11.10 7.97
CA ALA A 23 -6.28 -11.97 7.66
C ALA A 23 -6.31 -11.93 6.14
N ARG A 24 -5.96 -13.05 5.50
CA ARG A 24 -6.22 -13.28 4.07
C ARG A 24 -7.72 -13.06 3.87
N ARG A 25 -8.14 -11.81 3.78
CA ARG A 25 -9.45 -11.45 3.26
C ARG A 25 -9.44 -12.06 1.88
N GLN A 26 -10.37 -12.98 1.63
CA GLN A 26 -10.52 -13.57 0.32
C GLN A 26 -10.78 -12.41 -0.63
N LEU A 27 -9.78 -12.09 -1.46
CA LEU A 27 -9.92 -11.07 -2.48
C LEU A 27 -11.03 -11.52 -3.42
N SER A 28 -11.77 -10.57 -3.98
CA SER A 28 -12.64 -10.88 -5.10
C SER A 28 -11.80 -11.52 -6.22
N MET A 29 -12.42 -12.37 -7.04
CA MET A 29 -11.71 -12.97 -8.19
C MET A 29 -11.14 -11.89 -9.12
N THR A 30 -11.85 -10.77 -9.29
CA THR A 30 -11.42 -9.62 -10.07
C THR A 30 -10.23 -8.89 -9.47
N CYS A 31 -10.20 -8.69 -8.15
CA CYS A 31 -9.05 -8.09 -7.47
C CYS A 31 -7.86 -9.04 -7.49
N ALA A 32 -8.05 -10.34 -7.28
CA ALA A 32 -6.97 -11.33 -7.38
C ALA A 32 -6.32 -11.30 -8.77
N GLN A 33 -7.12 -11.26 -9.84
CA GLN A 33 -6.62 -11.12 -11.21
C GLN A 33 -5.87 -9.79 -11.42
N SER A 34 -6.39 -8.69 -10.87
CA SER A 34 -5.74 -7.37 -10.97
C SER A 34 -4.40 -7.35 -10.23
N VAL A 35 -4.31 -7.98 -9.05
CA VAL A 35 -3.07 -8.14 -8.28
C VAL A 35 -2.06 -9.00 -9.06
N HIS A 36 -2.48 -10.14 -9.59
CA HIS A 36 -1.62 -10.98 -10.43
C HIS A 36 -1.08 -10.22 -11.64
N LYS A 37 -1.95 -9.49 -12.34
CA LYS A 37 -1.56 -8.66 -13.49
C LYS A 37 -0.53 -7.60 -13.11
N LEU A 38 -0.70 -6.91 -11.98
CA LEU A 38 0.28 -5.96 -11.47
C LEU A 38 1.63 -6.63 -11.19
N GLN A 39 1.61 -7.82 -10.58
CA GLN A 39 2.82 -8.61 -10.30
C GLN A 39 3.53 -9.01 -11.59
N ASP A 40 2.81 -9.53 -12.58
CA ASP A 40 3.37 -9.97 -13.87
C ASP A 40 4.07 -8.81 -14.60
N ILE A 41 3.45 -7.63 -14.63
CA ILE A 41 4.03 -6.43 -15.25
C ILE A 41 5.35 -6.04 -14.56
N LEU A 42 5.35 -6.02 -13.23
CA LEU A 42 6.53 -5.66 -12.44
C LEU A 42 7.64 -6.71 -12.59
N GLU A 43 7.29 -7.98 -12.67
CA GLU A 43 8.25 -9.07 -12.86
C GLU A 43 8.85 -9.08 -14.27
N GLU A 44 8.04 -8.87 -15.30
CA GLU A 44 8.51 -8.72 -16.68
C GLU A 44 9.54 -7.59 -16.78
N TYR A 45 9.25 -6.45 -16.14
CA TYR A 45 10.18 -5.32 -16.09
C TYR A 45 11.45 -5.66 -15.30
N ARG A 46 11.32 -6.33 -14.15
CA ARG A 46 12.48 -6.76 -13.33
C ARG A 46 13.38 -7.71 -14.09
N VAL A 47 12.85 -8.76 -14.72
CA VAL A 47 13.65 -9.74 -15.48
C VAL A 47 14.41 -9.06 -16.61
N LYS A 48 13.77 -8.10 -17.30
CA LYS A 48 14.38 -7.41 -18.44
C LYS A 48 15.47 -6.40 -18.04
N ASN A 49 15.28 -5.67 -16.94
CA ASN A 49 16.15 -4.52 -16.59
C ASN A 49 17.04 -4.76 -15.36
N TYR A 50 16.68 -5.73 -14.53
CA TYR A 50 17.27 -6.03 -13.22
C TYR A 50 17.40 -7.54 -13.01
N SER A 51 17.84 -8.27 -14.05
CA SER A 51 17.95 -9.74 -14.03
C SER A 51 18.80 -10.28 -12.88
N GLN A 52 19.81 -9.53 -12.46
CA GLN A 52 20.70 -9.86 -11.34
C GLN A 52 20.24 -9.31 -9.98
N GLU A 53 19.14 -8.56 -9.93
CA GLU A 53 18.65 -7.97 -8.68
C GLU A 53 17.79 -8.94 -7.89
N PHE A 54 18.00 -8.96 -6.58
CA PHE A 54 17.16 -9.68 -5.64
C PHE A 54 15.73 -9.11 -5.65
N PRO A 55 14.69 -9.95 -5.83
CA PRO A 55 13.29 -9.51 -5.91
C PRO A 55 12.86 -8.59 -4.77
N LYS A 56 13.34 -8.86 -3.54
CA LYS A 56 13.05 -8.04 -2.35
C LYS A 56 13.54 -6.60 -2.45
N ARG A 57 14.66 -6.34 -3.15
CA ARG A 57 15.20 -4.99 -3.30
C ARG A 57 14.37 -4.21 -4.33
N PHE A 58 14.10 -4.84 -5.47
CA PHE A 58 13.22 -4.29 -6.50
C PHE A 58 11.83 -3.93 -5.96
N GLN A 59 11.20 -4.81 -5.18
CA GLN A 59 9.90 -4.55 -4.55
C GLN A 59 9.93 -3.30 -3.66
N LYS A 60 10.97 -3.13 -2.84
CA LYS A 60 11.12 -1.95 -1.98
C LYS A 60 11.26 -0.68 -2.79
N ASP A 61 11.98 -0.72 -3.90
CA ASP A 61 12.16 0.44 -4.78
C ASP A 61 10.86 0.80 -5.50
N VAL A 62 10.08 -0.19 -5.93
CA VAL A 62 8.72 -0.02 -6.48
C VAL A 62 7.81 0.66 -5.45
N VAL A 63 7.74 0.12 -4.22
CA VAL A 63 6.88 0.69 -3.17
C VAL A 63 7.33 2.10 -2.81
N LYS A 64 8.63 2.34 -2.71
CA LYS A 64 9.18 3.68 -2.47
C LYS A 64 8.77 4.66 -3.56
N ALA A 65 8.88 4.27 -4.83
CA ALA A 65 8.48 5.10 -5.97
C ALA A 65 6.96 5.36 -6.03
N ALA A 66 6.14 4.41 -5.57
CA ALA A 66 4.70 4.61 -5.48
C ALA A 66 4.32 5.60 -4.36
N CYS A 67 5.05 5.60 -3.25
CA CYS A 67 4.78 6.48 -2.11
C CYS A 67 5.19 7.94 -2.35
N THR A 68 6.20 8.23 -3.18
CA THR A 68 6.69 9.61 -3.39
C THR A 68 5.61 10.52 -3.96
N VAL A 69 4.76 10.02 -4.86
CA VAL A 69 3.69 10.79 -5.50
C VAL A 69 2.56 11.12 -4.53
N SER A 70 2.29 10.24 -3.57
CA SER A 70 1.30 10.46 -2.52
C SER A 70 1.72 11.58 -1.57
N SER A 71 3.03 11.69 -1.26
CA SER A 71 3.55 12.70 -0.34
C SER A 71 3.66 14.09 -0.95
N SER A 72 3.81 14.24 -2.26
CA SER A 72 4.00 15.54 -2.92
C SER A 72 2.72 16.37 -3.10
N ARG A 73 1.54 15.78 -2.90
CA ARG A 73 0.24 16.46 -3.04
C ARG A 73 -0.34 17.02 -1.73
N SER A 74 0.38 16.91 -0.60
CA SER A 74 0.00 17.58 0.65
C SER A 74 0.26 19.10 0.65
N ILE A 75 0.42 19.71 -0.53
CA ILE A 75 0.47 21.17 -0.71
C ILE A 75 -0.96 21.70 -0.78
N GLY A 76 -1.52 22.03 0.39
CA GLY A 76 -2.70 22.89 0.49
C GLY A 76 -3.95 22.24 1.09
N GLY A 77 -4.14 22.44 2.39
CA GLY A 77 -5.48 22.70 2.94
C GLY A 77 -6.44 21.53 3.13
N ALA A 78 -6.09 20.58 4.00
CA ALA A 78 -7.02 19.94 4.95
C ALA A 78 -6.24 18.84 5.68
N SER A 79 -5.42 19.25 6.64
CA SER A 79 -4.97 18.36 7.69
C SER A 79 -6.18 17.97 8.53
N THR A 80 -6.93 16.96 8.09
CA THR A 80 -7.65 16.12 9.05
C THR A 80 -6.57 15.39 9.84
N PRO A 81 -6.44 15.62 11.16
CA PRO A 81 -5.37 15.06 11.96
C PRO A 81 -5.66 13.59 12.19
N SER A 82 -5.23 12.72 11.28
CA SER A 82 -5.00 11.32 11.62
C SER A 82 -3.54 11.17 12.05
N THR A 83 -3.19 11.90 13.11
CA THR A 83 -1.88 11.94 13.77
C THR A 83 -1.65 10.67 14.59
N LEU A 84 -1.63 9.49 13.95
CA LEU A 84 -1.21 8.27 14.64
C LEU A 84 -0.35 7.31 13.82
N LEU A 85 -0.27 7.44 12.50
CA LEU A 85 0.60 6.58 11.68
C LEU A 85 1.25 7.39 10.56
N ASN A 86 2.52 7.74 10.76
CA ASN A 86 3.43 8.25 9.73
C ASN A 86 3.80 7.15 8.71
N THR A 87 2.86 6.27 8.36
CA THR A 87 3.09 5.18 7.43
C THR A 87 2.93 5.71 6.00
N PRO A 88 3.94 5.53 5.14
CA PRO A 88 3.84 5.96 3.75
C PRO A 88 2.68 5.22 3.08
N ALA A 89 1.82 5.99 2.42
CA ALA A 89 0.60 5.50 1.76
C ALA A 89 0.78 5.50 0.24
N VAL A 90 0.18 4.51 -0.40
CA VAL A 90 0.19 4.30 -1.83
C VAL A 90 -1.21 4.57 -2.36
N SER A 91 -1.32 5.57 -3.23
CA SER A 91 -2.54 5.86 -3.98
C SER A 91 -2.50 5.23 -5.38
N ALA A 92 -3.63 5.25 -6.08
CA ALA A 92 -3.69 4.73 -7.44
C ALA A 92 -2.80 5.53 -8.39
N GLU A 93 -2.64 6.85 -8.18
CA GLU A 93 -1.70 7.64 -8.97
C GLU A 93 -0.24 7.28 -8.69
N GLY A 94 0.08 6.88 -7.46
CA GLY A 94 1.40 6.34 -7.13
C GLY A 94 1.72 5.08 -7.95
N ILE A 95 0.77 4.16 -8.06
CA ILE A 95 0.90 2.95 -8.86
C ILE A 95 0.98 3.29 -10.36
N GLU A 96 0.10 4.15 -10.87
CA GLU A 96 0.14 4.60 -12.27
C GLU A 96 1.46 5.30 -12.63
N HIS A 97 2.01 6.08 -11.69
CA HIS A 97 3.31 6.73 -11.88
C HIS A 97 4.42 5.71 -12.02
N VAL A 98 4.46 4.68 -11.17
CA VAL A 98 5.41 3.57 -11.31
C VAL A 98 5.25 2.91 -12.68
N LEU A 99 4.02 2.52 -13.05
CA LEU A 99 3.76 1.85 -14.33
C LEU A 99 4.18 2.71 -15.52
N ARG A 100 3.93 4.02 -15.48
CA ARG A 100 4.36 4.94 -16.53
C ARG A 100 5.88 5.05 -16.61
N ASN A 101 6.56 5.15 -15.47
CA ASN A 101 8.02 5.28 -15.42
C ASN A 101 8.74 4.04 -15.96
N ILE A 102 8.17 2.85 -15.79
CA ILE A 102 8.72 1.60 -16.33
C ILE A 102 8.26 1.29 -17.77
N GLY A 103 7.49 2.19 -18.39
CA GLY A 103 7.00 2.03 -19.76
C GLY A 103 5.80 1.09 -19.91
N MET A 104 5.10 0.74 -18.82
CA MET A 104 3.99 -0.21 -18.77
C MET A 104 2.63 0.44 -18.42
N GLY A 105 2.53 1.77 -18.53
CA GLY A 105 1.36 2.54 -18.09
C GLY A 105 0.04 2.20 -18.78
N ASN A 106 0.06 1.55 -19.94
CA ASN A 106 -1.13 1.11 -20.68
C ASN A 106 -1.55 -0.33 -20.37
N ARG A 107 -0.75 -1.07 -19.61
CA ARG A 107 -1.01 -2.49 -19.35
C ARG A 107 -2.06 -2.70 -18.28
N MET A 108 -2.27 -1.72 -17.40
CA MET A 108 -3.24 -1.80 -16.32
C MET A 108 -4.09 -0.52 -16.29
N THR A 109 -5.40 -0.70 -16.16
CA THR A 109 -6.37 0.39 -16.15
C THR A 109 -6.50 0.99 -14.76
N ARG A 110 -6.91 2.26 -14.69
CA ARG A 110 -7.21 2.96 -13.43
C ARG A 110 -8.19 2.17 -12.55
N SER A 111 -9.25 1.62 -13.14
CA SER A 111 -10.27 0.84 -12.42
C SER A 111 -9.73 -0.45 -11.81
N GLU A 112 -8.79 -1.13 -12.48
CA GLU A 112 -8.13 -2.32 -11.92
C GLU A 112 -7.27 -1.92 -10.70
N ILE A 113 -6.56 -0.80 -10.77
CA ILE A 113 -5.76 -0.28 -9.66
C ILE A 113 -6.67 0.12 -8.48
N GLU A 114 -7.77 0.83 -8.76
CA GLU A 114 -8.74 1.23 -7.75
C GLU A 114 -9.45 0.04 -7.11
N SER A 115 -9.74 -1.02 -7.87
CA SER A 115 -10.27 -2.28 -7.32
C SER A 115 -9.32 -2.84 -6.26
N ILE A 116 -8.02 -2.90 -6.52
CA ILE A 116 -7.02 -3.34 -5.54
C ILE A 116 -7.07 -2.47 -4.29
N LEU A 117 -7.04 -1.15 -4.45
CA LEU A 117 -7.01 -0.23 -3.31
C LEU A 117 -8.30 -0.27 -2.50
N SER A 118 -9.44 -0.48 -3.14
CA SER A 118 -10.74 -0.57 -2.46
C SER A 118 -10.90 -1.84 -1.62
N GLU A 119 -10.29 -2.95 -2.03
CA GLU A 119 -10.38 -4.22 -1.31
C GLU A 119 -9.27 -4.42 -0.27
N VAL A 120 -8.07 -3.93 -0.56
CA VAL A 120 -6.89 -4.10 0.29
C VAL A 120 -6.72 -2.92 1.25
N GLY A 121 -7.10 -1.73 0.81
CA GLY A 121 -6.79 -0.47 1.48
C GLY A 121 -7.85 0.02 2.46
N ALA A 122 -7.55 1.18 3.03
CA ALA A 122 -8.50 1.97 3.78
C ALA A 122 -9.06 3.06 2.86
N CYS A 123 -10.37 3.08 2.67
CA CYS A 123 -11.04 4.20 2.06
C CYS A 123 -11.37 5.21 3.17
N PRO A 124 -10.91 6.47 3.08
CA PRO A 124 -11.27 7.47 4.07
C PRO A 124 -12.79 7.65 4.07
N VAL A 125 -13.41 7.57 5.25
CA VAL A 125 -14.82 7.90 5.43
C VAL A 125 -14.93 9.42 5.38
N GLY A 126 -15.14 9.97 4.19
CA GLY A 126 -15.44 11.39 4.05
C GLY A 126 -16.92 11.67 4.32
N ASN A 127 -17.20 12.90 4.74
CA ASN A 127 -18.56 13.40 4.82
C ASN A 127 -19.21 13.35 3.43
N GLU A 128 -20.52 13.07 3.34
CA GLU A 128 -21.24 12.76 2.09
C GLU A 128 -21.07 13.80 0.96
N PHE A 129 -20.61 15.01 1.29
CA PHE A 129 -20.37 16.11 0.35
C PHE A 129 -19.13 15.91 -0.56
N ASP A 130 -18.17 15.06 -0.19
CA ASP A 130 -16.88 14.90 -0.88
C ASP A 130 -16.65 13.49 -1.47
N ARG A 131 -17.73 12.70 -1.65
CA ARG A 131 -17.67 11.30 -2.13
C ARG A 131 -16.94 11.10 -3.46
N ARG A 132 -16.74 12.14 -4.28
CA ARG A 132 -16.00 12.06 -5.56
C ARG A 132 -14.48 12.16 -5.41
N SER A 133 -13.95 12.53 -4.24
CA SER A 133 -12.52 12.80 -4.04
C SER A 133 -11.82 11.84 -3.07
N LEU A 134 -12.55 10.86 -2.51
CA LEU A 134 -12.00 9.91 -1.55
C LEU A 134 -11.37 8.73 -2.29
N SER A 135 -10.10 8.87 -2.68
CA SER A 135 -9.32 7.75 -3.21
C SER A 135 -8.93 6.80 -2.09
N CYS A 136 -9.24 5.51 -2.23
CA CYS A 136 -8.73 4.49 -1.31
C CYS A 136 -7.20 4.41 -1.42
N VAL A 137 -6.53 4.15 -0.29
CA VAL A 137 -5.08 4.02 -0.22
C VAL A 137 -4.69 2.77 0.55
N ILE A 138 -3.54 2.18 0.20
CA ILE A 138 -2.93 1.08 0.96
C ILE A 138 -1.64 1.58 1.62
N SER A 139 -1.25 1.00 2.75
CA SER A 139 0.07 1.29 3.32
C SER A 139 1.19 0.66 2.49
N ALA A 140 2.42 1.16 2.64
CA ALA A 140 3.59 0.56 2.02
C ALA A 140 3.78 -0.92 2.38
N ASP A 141 3.51 -1.31 3.63
CA ASP A 141 3.58 -2.70 4.07
C ASP A 141 2.51 -3.56 3.39
N GLN A 142 1.32 -3.00 3.18
CA GLN A 142 0.26 -3.68 2.44
C GLN A 142 0.66 -3.90 0.98
N MET A 143 1.24 -2.89 0.33
CA MET A 143 1.76 -3.01 -1.02
C MET A 143 2.89 -4.05 -1.11
N LEU A 144 3.85 -4.03 -0.17
CA LEU A 144 4.93 -5.02 -0.12
C LEU A 144 4.40 -6.44 0.06
N SER A 145 3.39 -6.63 0.91
CA SER A 145 2.76 -7.93 1.09
C SER A 145 2.08 -8.42 -0.19
N LEU A 146 1.34 -7.54 -0.89
CA LEU A 146 0.78 -7.87 -2.21
C LEU A 146 1.88 -8.31 -3.17
N LEU A 147 3.00 -7.60 -3.23
CA LEU A 147 4.12 -7.94 -4.10
C LEU A 147 4.95 -9.14 -3.63
N SER A 148 4.72 -9.68 -2.43
CA SER A 148 5.47 -10.81 -1.88
C SER A 148 4.73 -12.15 -1.95
N THR A 149 3.44 -12.15 -2.33
CA THR A 149 2.58 -13.35 -2.31
C THR A 149 2.86 -14.36 -3.43
N THR A 150 3.73 -14.03 -4.37
CA THR A 150 4.11 -14.93 -5.46
C THR A 150 5.43 -15.63 -5.09
N ASN A 151 5.55 -16.90 -5.47
CA ASN A 151 6.74 -17.71 -5.27
C ASN A 151 7.87 -17.23 -6.20
N TRP A 152 8.41 -16.03 -5.96
CA TRP A 152 9.62 -15.53 -6.62
C TRP A 152 10.85 -16.42 -6.39
N GLU A 153 10.77 -17.31 -5.39
CA GLU A 153 11.82 -18.30 -5.08
C GLU A 153 11.75 -19.56 -5.97
N GLU A 154 10.57 -19.96 -6.48
CA GLU A 154 10.47 -21.17 -7.33
C GLU A 154 11.04 -20.98 -8.73
N GLU A 155 10.93 -19.78 -9.32
CA GLU A 155 11.49 -19.51 -10.65
C GLU A 155 13.03 -19.46 -10.62
N GLN A 156 13.64 -19.07 -9.50
CA GLN A 156 15.09 -19.14 -9.28
C GLN A 156 15.60 -20.58 -9.19
N GLN A 157 14.77 -21.52 -8.71
CA GLN A 157 15.10 -22.95 -8.67
C GLN A 157 15.02 -23.58 -10.06
N ARG A 158 14.13 -23.10 -10.94
CA ARG A 158 13.97 -23.61 -12.32
C ARG A 158 15.07 -23.12 -13.28
N VAL A 159 15.60 -21.91 -13.08
CA VAL A 159 16.66 -21.35 -13.94
C VAL A 159 18.07 -21.85 -13.56
N ARG A 160 18.23 -22.47 -12.38
CA ARG A 160 19.50 -23.06 -11.91
C ARG A 160 19.59 -24.58 -12.06
N ALA A 161 18.54 -25.25 -12.51
CA ALA A 161 18.49 -26.70 -12.79
C ALA A 161 18.70 -26.96 -14.29
#